data_AF-A0A0B1SWR8-F1
#
_entry.id   AF-A0A0B1SWR8-F1
#
_cell.length_a   1.000
_cell.length_b   1.000
_cell.length_c   1.000
_cell.angle_alpha   90.00
_cell.angle_beta   90.00
_cell.angle_gamma   90.00
#
_symmetry.space_group_name_H-M   'P 1'
#
loop_
_entity.id
_entity.type
_entity.pdbx_description
1 polymer ?
#
loop_
_entity_poly.entity_id
_entity_poly.type
_entity_poly.pdbx_seq_one_letter_code
_entity_poly.pdbx_strand_id
1 'polypeptide(L)'
;MVTLDKSVYGTIKGTKSMFRIKYECTNEALAPLAIAKELHSFYYGSFGIPSEPTGTTLADWYGLAVDEWSEITTPLESNAIYRDKSIEPFANMIYYKTLAFGCMHRFCAETKSLAIACAFGAVPKIGQQLYVPAAGKKGCTADKTCKKIVANSECRRDYSGNIIGPLCQTEAIEVDRKFELI
;
A
#
# COMPACT_ATOMS: atom_id res chain seq x y z
N MET A 1 9.87 3.23 -18.75
CA MET A 1 10.27 3.43 -17.34
C MET A 1 9.52 4.65 -16.85
N VAL A 2 8.55 4.49 -15.94
CA VAL A 2 7.77 5.63 -15.41
C VAL A 2 8.71 6.50 -14.58
N THR A 3 8.73 7.80 -14.87
CA THR A 3 9.46 8.78 -14.07
C THR A 3 8.45 9.52 -13.23
N LEU A 4 8.54 9.39 -11.91
CA LEU A 4 7.69 10.14 -10.98
C LEU A 4 8.02 11.63 -11.08
N ASP A 5 6.98 12.45 -11.12
CA ASP A 5 7.12 13.89 -11.10
C ASP A 5 7.71 14.32 -9.75
N LYS A 6 8.90 14.94 -9.78
CA LYS A 6 9.57 15.40 -8.56
C LYS A 6 8.83 16.55 -7.88
N SER A 7 8.05 17.32 -8.62
CA SER A 7 7.25 18.40 -8.05
C SER A 7 6.11 17.86 -7.18
N VAL A 8 5.62 16.65 -7.50
CA VAL A 8 4.57 15.94 -6.75
C VAL A 8 5.19 15.04 -5.68
N TYR A 9 6.07 14.12 -6.08
CA TYR A 9 6.59 13.04 -5.23
C TYR A 9 7.93 13.35 -4.54
N GLY A 10 8.51 14.52 -4.79
CA GLY A 10 9.71 14.98 -4.13
C GLY A 10 10.97 14.27 -4.62
N THR A 11 11.87 13.95 -3.68
CA THR A 11 13.20 13.41 -3.98
C THR A 11 13.34 11.94 -3.59
N ILE A 12 12.22 11.22 -3.58
CA ILE A 12 12.17 9.82 -3.19
C ILE A 12 13.15 8.95 -3.99
N LYS A 13 13.77 8.03 -3.26
CA LYS A 13 14.67 7.03 -3.84
C LYS A 13 13.91 5.74 -4.09
N GLY A 14 14.46 4.88 -4.94
CA GLY A 14 13.95 3.52 -5.05
C GLY A 14 14.18 2.73 -3.76
N THR A 15 13.70 1.50 -3.73
CA THR A 15 13.99 0.53 -2.66
C THR A 15 14.31 -0.83 -3.27
N LYS A 16 14.95 -1.71 -2.50
CA LYS A 16 15.21 -3.11 -2.88
C LYS A 16 14.37 -4.11 -2.11
N SER A 17 13.47 -3.62 -1.25
CA SER A 17 12.75 -4.42 -0.26
C SER A 17 11.27 -4.03 -0.16
N MET A 18 10.65 -3.63 -1.28
CA MET A 18 9.20 -3.44 -1.36
C MET A 18 8.52 -4.77 -1.64
N PHE A 19 7.48 -5.11 -0.89
CA PHE A 19 6.77 -6.37 -1.03
C PHE A 19 5.56 -6.24 -1.94
N ARG A 20 5.28 -7.29 -2.71
CA ARG A 20 3.98 -7.47 -3.33
C ARG A 20 2.96 -7.72 -2.22
N ILE A 21 2.00 -6.83 -2.09
CA ILE A 21 0.90 -6.97 -1.13
C ILE A 21 -0.06 -8.06 -1.64
N LYS A 22 -0.52 -8.91 -0.73
CA LYS A 22 -1.49 -9.98 -1.00
C LYS A 22 -2.87 -9.59 -0.49
N TYR A 23 -3.90 -10.08 -1.17
CA TYR A 23 -5.25 -9.97 -0.68
C TYR A 23 -5.46 -10.95 0.49
N GLU A 24 -6.09 -10.50 1.56
CA GLU A 24 -6.42 -11.28 2.76
C GLU A 24 -7.86 -11.03 3.21
N CYS A 25 -8.68 -12.08 3.28
CA CYS A 25 -10.09 -12.00 3.66
C CYS A 25 -10.30 -11.42 5.07
N THR A 26 -9.38 -11.67 6.00
CA THR A 26 -9.45 -11.10 7.35
C THR A 26 -9.37 -9.57 7.33
N ASN A 27 -8.53 -9.01 6.45
CA ASN A 27 -8.44 -7.56 6.29
C ASN A 27 -9.69 -7.00 5.61
N GLU A 28 -10.27 -7.72 4.65
CA GLU A 28 -11.55 -7.34 4.06
C GLU A 28 -12.65 -7.27 5.12
N ALA A 29 -12.75 -8.27 5.99
CA ALA A 29 -13.76 -8.30 7.06
C ALA A 29 -13.58 -7.14 8.07
N LEU A 30 -12.38 -6.58 8.17
CA LEU A 30 -12.10 -5.41 8.99
C LEU A 30 -12.43 -4.09 8.27
N ALA A 31 -12.41 -4.04 6.94
CA ALA A 31 -12.64 -2.82 6.16
C ALA A 31 -13.97 -2.11 6.48
N PRO A 32 -15.09 -2.78 6.79
CA PRO A 32 -16.31 -2.13 7.26
C PRO A 32 -16.16 -1.35 8.57
N LEU A 33 -15.21 -1.73 9.43
CA LEU A 33 -14.93 -0.99 10.65
C LEU A 33 -14.39 0.40 10.35
N ALA A 34 -13.73 0.62 9.21
CA ALA A 34 -13.37 1.93 8.70
C ALA A 34 -14.59 2.81 8.38
N ILE A 35 -15.61 2.18 7.79
CA ILE A 35 -16.84 2.84 7.37
C ILE A 35 -17.70 3.16 8.60
N ALA A 36 -17.58 2.35 9.67
CA ALA A 36 -18.36 2.50 10.90
C ALA A 36 -17.66 3.30 12.02
N LYS A 37 -16.33 3.42 12.02
CA LYS A 37 -15.53 4.12 13.04
C LYS A 37 -14.27 4.74 12.41
N GLU A 38 -13.88 5.93 12.88
CA GLU A 38 -12.58 6.54 12.56
C GLU A 38 -11.43 5.74 13.18
N LEU A 39 -11.01 4.66 12.51
CA LEU A 39 -9.85 3.86 12.90
C LEU A 39 -8.66 4.23 12.01
N HIS A 40 -7.51 4.53 12.64
CA HIS A 40 -6.26 5.00 12.01
C HIS A 40 -5.53 3.96 11.12
N SER A 41 -6.16 2.84 10.77
CA SER A 41 -5.57 1.77 9.93
C SER A 41 -6.31 1.56 8.62
N PHE A 42 -7.25 2.45 8.31
CA PHE A 42 -8.19 2.28 7.24
C PHE A 42 -8.35 3.58 6.47
N TYR A 43 -8.47 3.46 5.15
CA TYR A 43 -8.91 4.59 4.32
C TYR A 43 -10.23 4.29 3.71
N TYR A 44 -11.02 5.35 3.60
CA TYR A 44 -12.30 5.32 2.94
C TYR A 44 -12.34 6.43 1.88
N GLY A 45 -12.90 6.11 0.72
CA GLY A 45 -13.35 7.07 -0.28
C GLY A 45 -14.88 7.02 -0.34
N SER A 46 -15.53 8.17 -0.54
CA SER A 46 -16.99 8.25 -0.68
C SER A 46 -17.36 9.01 -1.94
N PHE A 47 -18.10 8.35 -2.83
CA PHE A 47 -18.42 8.84 -4.16
C PHE A 47 -19.93 8.98 -4.34
N GLY A 48 -20.40 10.10 -4.89
CA GLY A 48 -21.80 10.24 -5.30
C GLY A 48 -22.03 9.53 -6.65
N ILE A 49 -22.88 8.51 -6.68
CA ILE A 49 -23.11 7.68 -7.87
C ILE A 49 -24.60 7.37 -8.05
N PRO A 50 -25.11 7.31 -9.29
CA PRO A 50 -26.55 7.24 -9.53
C PRO A 50 -27.20 5.90 -9.14
N SER A 51 -26.44 4.81 -9.12
CA SER A 51 -26.88 3.45 -8.85
C SER A 51 -25.73 2.58 -8.35
N GLU A 52 -26.05 1.43 -7.75
CA GLU A 52 -25.06 0.45 -7.30
C GLU A 52 -24.18 -0.03 -8.48
N PRO A 53 -22.85 0.08 -8.38
CA PRO A 53 -21.95 -0.35 -9.45
C PRO A 53 -21.67 -1.84 -9.30
N THR A 54 -21.52 -2.53 -10.43
CA THR A 54 -21.18 -3.96 -10.46
C THR A 54 -20.10 -4.22 -11.50
N GLY A 55 -19.47 -5.40 -11.42
CA GLY A 55 -18.50 -5.86 -12.42
C GLY A 55 -17.38 -4.85 -12.67
N THR A 56 -17.16 -4.49 -13.93
CA THR A 56 -16.09 -3.57 -14.35
C THR A 56 -16.27 -2.16 -13.80
N THR A 57 -17.51 -1.66 -13.74
CA THR A 57 -17.78 -0.33 -13.18
C THR A 57 -17.39 -0.24 -11.71
N LEU A 58 -17.62 -1.31 -10.94
CA LEU A 58 -17.14 -1.36 -9.55
C LEU A 58 -15.60 -1.32 -9.49
N ALA A 59 -14.93 -2.05 -10.38
CA ALA A 59 -13.46 -2.03 -10.45
C ALA A 59 -12.91 -0.63 -10.79
N ASP A 60 -13.60 0.12 -11.66
CA ASP A 60 -13.23 1.51 -11.98
C ASP A 60 -13.31 2.42 -10.74
N TRP A 61 -14.32 2.24 -9.87
CA TRP A 61 -14.41 2.98 -8.62
C TRP A 61 -13.31 2.63 -7.61
N TYR A 62 -12.89 1.35 -7.55
CA TYR A 62 -11.70 0.98 -6.79
C TYR A 62 -10.44 1.65 -7.36
N GLY A 63 -10.32 1.72 -8.69
CA GLY A 63 -9.24 2.44 -9.36
C GLY A 63 -9.21 3.92 -8.96
N LEU A 64 -10.37 4.59 -9.01
CA LEU A 64 -10.50 5.99 -8.60
C LEU A 64 -10.14 6.20 -7.12
N ALA A 65 -10.60 5.33 -6.22
CA ALA A 65 -10.25 5.42 -4.81
C ALA A 65 -8.73 5.30 -4.59
N VAL A 66 -8.08 4.37 -5.28
CA VAL A 66 -6.61 4.20 -5.23
C VAL A 66 -5.89 5.41 -5.82
N ASP A 67 -6.41 6.00 -6.90
CA ASP A 67 -5.85 7.21 -7.50
C ASP A 67 -5.94 8.39 -6.52
N GLU A 68 -7.09 8.61 -5.88
CA GLU A 68 -7.27 9.63 -4.84
C GLU A 68 -6.33 9.41 -3.64
N TRP A 69 -6.20 8.18 -3.16
CA TRP A 69 -5.27 7.87 -2.07
C TRP A 69 -3.80 8.00 -2.46
N SER A 70 -3.51 7.98 -3.77
CA SER A 70 -2.16 8.17 -4.27
C SER A 70 -1.72 9.64 -4.30
N GLU A 71 -2.67 10.56 -4.21
CA GLU A 71 -2.39 11.99 -4.16
C GLU A 71 -1.69 12.37 -2.85
N ILE A 72 -0.70 13.26 -2.95
CA ILE A 72 0.06 13.75 -1.81
C ILE A 72 0.15 15.27 -1.84
N THR A 73 -0.09 15.89 -0.69
CA THR A 73 0.03 17.35 -0.51
C THR A 73 1.46 17.76 -0.16
N THR A 74 2.24 16.82 0.39
CA THR A 74 3.58 17.08 0.91
C THR A 74 4.57 16.10 0.26
N PRO A 75 5.51 16.61 -0.56
CA PRO A 75 6.50 15.77 -1.20
C PRO A 75 7.39 15.03 -0.21
N LEU A 76 7.72 13.78 -0.52
CA LEU A 76 8.59 12.97 0.34
C LEU A 76 10.09 13.27 0.11
N GLU A 77 10.84 13.24 1.21
CA GLU A 77 12.29 13.37 1.20
C GLU A 77 12.98 12.06 0.78
N SER A 78 14.26 12.15 0.41
CA SER A 78 15.06 11.01 -0.02
C SER A 78 15.30 9.92 1.04
N ASN A 79 15.00 10.21 2.31
CA ASN A 79 15.06 9.26 3.43
C ASN A 79 13.76 8.45 3.61
N ALA A 80 12.71 8.79 2.85
CA ALA A 80 11.37 8.20 2.92
C ALA A 80 10.75 8.20 4.33
N ILE A 81 11.08 9.17 5.18
CA ILE A 81 10.50 9.28 6.52
C ILE A 81 9.09 9.85 6.43
N TYR A 82 8.15 9.21 7.10
CA TYR A 82 6.77 9.66 7.22
C TYR A 82 6.67 10.81 8.21
N ARG A 83 6.46 12.04 7.73
CA ARG A 83 6.45 13.25 8.58
C ARG A 83 5.12 13.95 8.65
N ASP A 84 4.27 13.74 7.65
CA ASP A 84 3.03 14.49 7.49
C ASP A 84 1.84 13.55 7.56
N LYS A 85 0.94 13.77 8.53
CA LYS A 85 -0.25 12.94 8.66
C LYS A 85 -1.20 13.10 7.46
N SER A 86 -1.17 14.22 6.73
CA SER A 86 -2.08 14.43 5.60
C SER A 86 -1.90 13.43 4.46
N ILE A 87 -0.72 12.81 4.34
CA ILE A 87 -0.42 11.80 3.31
C ILE A 87 -0.58 10.36 3.82
N GLU A 88 -1.30 10.14 4.94
CA GLU A 88 -1.60 8.80 5.51
C GLU A 88 -2.04 7.78 4.43
N PRO A 89 -3.02 8.10 3.54
CA PRO A 89 -3.47 7.16 2.52
C PRO A 89 -2.34 6.62 1.64
N PHE A 90 -1.55 7.55 1.09
CA PHE A 90 -0.36 7.23 0.31
C PHE A 90 0.66 6.45 1.13
N ALA A 91 0.90 6.87 2.38
CA ALA A 91 1.88 6.27 3.27
C ALA A 91 1.61 4.78 3.53
N ASN A 92 0.37 4.35 3.74
CA ASN A 92 0.08 2.93 3.93
C ASN A 92 0.26 2.13 2.64
N MET A 93 -0.10 2.69 1.48
CA MET A 93 0.06 2.03 0.18
C MET A 93 1.52 1.71 -0.11
N ILE A 94 2.45 2.58 0.31
CA ILE A 94 3.89 2.41 0.08
C ILE A 94 4.65 1.91 1.31
N TYR A 95 3.95 1.44 2.36
CA TYR A 95 4.62 0.96 3.56
C TYR A 95 5.21 -0.44 3.35
N TYR A 96 6.54 -0.55 3.38
CA TYR A 96 7.25 -1.78 3.05
C TYR A 96 6.98 -2.96 4.00
N LYS A 97 6.41 -2.71 5.19
CA LYS A 97 5.98 -3.76 6.12
C LYS A 97 4.54 -4.24 5.89
N THR A 98 3.81 -3.60 4.98
CA THR A 98 2.47 -4.04 4.60
C THR A 98 2.58 -5.20 3.62
N LEU A 99 2.26 -6.42 4.09
CA LEU A 99 2.31 -7.64 3.28
C LEU A 99 0.92 -8.09 2.80
N ALA A 100 -0.13 -7.59 3.44
CA ALA A 100 -1.50 -7.95 3.19
C ALA A 100 -2.43 -6.75 3.22
N PHE A 101 -3.51 -6.80 2.44
CA PHE A 101 -4.59 -5.84 2.44
C PHE A 101 -5.93 -6.54 2.14
N GLY A 102 -7.03 -5.85 2.43
CA GLY A 102 -8.36 -6.30 2.03
C GLY A 102 -9.30 -5.10 2.01
N CYS A 103 -10.25 -5.10 1.08
CA CYS A 103 -11.11 -3.94 0.86
C CYS A 103 -12.56 -4.34 0.76
N MET A 104 -13.45 -3.48 1.23
CA MET A 104 -14.89 -3.65 1.10
C MET A 104 -15.52 -2.35 0.61
N HIS A 105 -16.65 -2.47 -0.07
CA HIS A 105 -17.46 -1.33 -0.47
C HIS A 105 -18.88 -1.47 0.06
N ARG A 106 -19.58 -0.33 0.15
CA ARG A 106 -20.99 -0.28 0.50
C ARG A 106 -21.65 0.82 -0.31
N PHE A 107 -22.69 0.45 -1.06
CA PHE A 107 -23.58 1.41 -1.69
C PHE A 107 -24.76 1.74 -0.76
N CYS A 108 -25.07 3.04 -0.65
CA CYS A 108 -26.21 3.56 0.09
C CYS A 108 -27.20 4.16 -0.92
N ALA A 109 -28.30 3.45 -1.18
CA ALA A 109 -29.30 3.85 -2.18
C ALA A 109 -29.99 5.18 -1.83
N GLU A 110 -30.23 5.44 -0.55
CA GLU A 110 -30.90 6.66 -0.07
C GLU A 110 -30.10 7.93 -0.39
N THR A 111 -28.78 7.88 -0.18
CA THR A 111 -27.87 9.00 -0.41
C THR A 111 -27.21 8.94 -1.78
N LYS A 112 -27.47 7.89 -2.58
CA LYS A 112 -26.82 7.64 -3.86
C LYS A 112 -25.29 7.73 -3.73
N SER A 113 -24.74 7.03 -2.74
CA SER A 113 -23.31 7.12 -2.42
C SER A 113 -22.65 5.76 -2.31
N LEU A 114 -21.43 5.64 -2.80
CA LEU A 114 -20.56 4.47 -2.66
C LEU A 114 -19.41 4.79 -1.72
N ALA A 115 -19.32 4.07 -0.61
CA ALA A 115 -18.13 4.06 0.23
C ALA A 115 -17.24 2.88 -0.17
N ILE A 116 -15.95 3.12 -0.38
CA ILE A 116 -14.93 2.07 -0.55
C ILE A 116 -13.93 2.23 0.57
N ALA A 117 -13.63 1.15 1.28
CA ALA A 117 -12.60 1.15 2.30
C ALA A 117 -11.59 0.00 2.14
N CYS A 118 -10.34 0.26 2.48
CA CYS A 118 -9.28 -0.75 2.52
C CYS A 118 -8.59 -0.78 3.88
N ALA A 119 -8.37 -1.99 4.39
CA ALA A 119 -7.59 -2.27 5.57
C ALA A 119 -6.22 -2.84 5.18
N PHE A 120 -5.17 -2.37 5.83
CA PHE A 120 -3.80 -2.84 5.61
C PHE A 120 -3.29 -3.58 6.84
N GLY A 121 -2.53 -4.67 6.62
CA GLY A 121 -1.98 -5.49 7.69
C GLY A 121 -0.91 -4.79 8.55
N ALA A 122 -0.42 -3.63 8.12
CA ALA A 122 0.51 -2.81 8.87
C ALA A 122 0.25 -1.32 8.61
N VAL A 123 0.58 -0.49 9.61
CA VAL A 123 0.39 0.96 9.56
C VAL A 123 1.72 1.66 9.86
N PRO A 124 2.20 2.58 9.01
CA PRO A 124 3.37 3.38 9.27
C PRO A 124 3.13 4.33 10.45
N LYS A 125 4.17 4.58 11.23
CA LYS A 125 4.13 5.57 12.32
C LYS A 125 4.85 6.84 11.88
N ILE A 126 4.33 7.99 12.27
CA ILE A 126 5.03 9.28 12.08
C ILE A 126 6.44 9.17 12.67
N GLY A 127 7.42 9.67 11.93
CA GLY A 127 8.85 9.59 12.25
C GLY A 127 9.54 8.30 11.77
N GLN A 128 8.81 7.30 11.27
CA GLN A 128 9.40 6.07 10.72
C GLN A 128 9.56 6.12 9.20
N GLN A 129 10.46 5.29 8.68
CA GLN A 129 10.61 5.11 7.25
C GLN A 129 9.43 4.34 6.65
N LEU A 130 8.88 4.85 5.55
CA LEU A 130 7.86 4.17 4.75
C LEU A 130 8.44 3.00 3.98
N TYR A 131 9.72 3.06 3.61
CA TYR A 131 10.49 1.97 3.05
C TYR A 131 11.98 2.23 3.23
N VAL A 132 12.81 1.20 3.08
CA VAL A 132 14.28 1.35 3.15
C VAL A 132 14.79 1.95 1.82
N PRO A 133 15.29 3.20 1.79
CA PRO A 133 15.75 3.83 0.56
C PRO A 133 17.02 3.16 0.04
N ALA A 134 17.12 3.03 -1.28
CA ALA A 134 18.28 2.47 -1.96
C ALA A 134 18.62 3.28 -3.22
N ALA A 135 19.90 3.27 -3.60
CA ALA A 135 20.32 3.84 -4.86
C ALA A 135 19.74 3.05 -6.05
N GLY A 136 19.31 3.77 -7.09
CA GLY A 136 18.77 3.21 -8.32
C GLY A 136 17.25 2.96 -8.29
N LYS A 137 16.73 2.44 -9.40
CA LYS A 137 15.28 2.24 -9.66
C LYS A 137 14.90 0.79 -9.95
N LYS A 138 15.82 -0.16 -9.76
CA LYS A 138 15.64 -1.57 -10.20
C LYS A 138 14.78 -2.43 -9.27
N GLY A 139 14.48 -1.97 -8.06
CA GLY A 139 13.75 -2.80 -7.10
C GLY A 139 14.60 -3.93 -6.52
N CYS A 140 13.94 -5.03 -6.19
CA CYS A 140 14.57 -6.28 -5.77
C CYS A 140 15.42 -6.89 -6.89
N THR A 141 16.70 -7.11 -6.61
CA THR A 141 17.63 -7.81 -7.50
C THR A 141 18.37 -8.96 -6.82
N ALA A 142 18.15 -9.16 -5.52
CA ALA A 142 18.75 -10.25 -4.74
C ALA A 142 17.89 -10.53 -3.51
N ASP A 143 17.57 -11.80 -3.25
CA ASP A 143 16.69 -12.23 -2.16
C ASP A 143 17.16 -11.74 -0.78
N LYS A 144 18.47 -11.54 -0.61
CA LYS A 144 19.08 -11.03 0.62
C LYS A 144 18.45 -9.70 1.08
N THR A 145 17.99 -8.83 0.18
CA THR A 145 17.37 -7.57 0.58
C THR A 145 15.96 -7.76 1.12
N CYS A 146 15.18 -8.71 0.57
CA CYS A 146 13.87 -9.07 1.11
C CYS A 146 14.01 -9.79 2.46
N LYS A 147 14.94 -10.76 2.55
CA LYS A 147 15.18 -11.58 3.74
C LYS A 147 15.55 -10.78 4.98
N LYS A 148 16.10 -9.58 4.81
CA LYS A 148 16.37 -8.63 5.90
C LYS A 148 15.09 -8.07 6.55
N ILE A 149 13.98 -8.05 5.82
CA ILE A 149 12.70 -7.53 6.30
C ILE A 149 11.80 -8.67 6.74
N VAL A 150 11.64 -9.69 5.90
CA VAL A 150 10.79 -10.87 6.16
C VAL A 150 11.61 -12.12 5.92
N ALA A 151 11.75 -12.98 6.92
CA ALA A 151 12.45 -14.25 6.75
C ALA A 151 11.82 -15.09 5.62
N ASN A 152 12.64 -15.85 4.89
CA ASN A 152 12.22 -16.69 3.77
C ASN A 152 11.58 -15.97 2.57
N SER A 153 11.61 -14.63 2.55
CA SER A 153 11.18 -13.88 1.36
C SER A 153 12.23 -13.89 0.25
N GLU A 154 11.80 -13.60 -0.96
CA GLU A 154 12.65 -13.60 -2.16
C GLU A 154 12.21 -12.54 -3.17
N CYS A 155 13.04 -12.25 -4.17
CA CYS A 155 12.57 -11.45 -5.30
C CYS A 155 11.54 -12.24 -6.11
N ARG A 156 10.58 -11.53 -6.72
CA ARG A 156 9.68 -12.16 -7.70
C ARG A 156 10.46 -12.74 -8.87
N ARG A 157 10.09 -13.94 -9.28
CA ARG A 157 10.68 -14.67 -10.41
C ARG A 157 9.62 -15.01 -11.47
N ASP A 158 10.06 -15.15 -12.72
CA ASP A 158 9.27 -15.78 -13.79
C ASP A 158 9.31 -17.31 -13.68
N TYR A 159 8.61 -17.99 -14.60
CA TYR A 159 8.59 -19.46 -14.68
C TYR A 159 9.95 -20.09 -15.00
N SER A 160 10.91 -19.31 -15.52
CA SER A 160 12.27 -19.74 -15.80
C SER A 160 13.23 -19.49 -14.62
N GLY A 161 12.73 -18.95 -13.51
CA GLY A 161 13.50 -18.64 -12.31
C GLY A 161 14.26 -17.30 -12.36
N ASN A 162 14.08 -16.50 -13.42
CA ASN A 162 14.74 -15.20 -13.53
C ASN A 162 14.03 -14.17 -12.66
N ILE A 163 14.80 -13.31 -12.00
CA ILE A 163 14.24 -12.20 -11.22
C ILE A 163 13.58 -11.19 -12.17
N ILE A 164 12.28 -10.99 -11.99
CA ILE A 164 11.50 -10.01 -12.77
C ILE A 164 11.34 -8.66 -12.05
N GLY A 165 11.57 -8.62 -10.74
CA GLY A 165 11.47 -7.40 -9.93
C GLY A 165 10.11 -6.67 -10.13
N PRO A 166 10.00 -5.40 -9.70
CA PRO A 166 10.84 -4.75 -8.70
C PRO A 166 10.52 -5.22 -7.27
N LEU A 167 9.52 -6.10 -7.08
CA LEU A 167 8.97 -6.45 -5.78
C LEU A 167 9.55 -7.75 -5.21
N CYS A 168 9.59 -7.82 -3.88
CA CYS A 168 9.73 -9.03 -3.09
C CYS A 168 8.42 -9.83 -3.06
N GLN A 169 8.52 -11.12 -2.77
CA GLN A 169 7.40 -12.02 -2.50
C GLN A 169 7.65 -12.82 -1.22
N THR A 170 6.58 -13.19 -0.53
CA THR A 170 6.60 -13.96 0.72
C THR A 170 5.24 -14.58 1.00
N GLU A 171 5.24 -15.72 1.71
CA GLU A 171 4.02 -16.34 2.25
C GLU A 171 3.56 -15.68 3.55
N ALA A 172 4.40 -14.90 4.23
CA ALA A 172 3.99 -14.16 5.42
C ALA A 172 2.90 -13.12 5.10
N ILE A 173 2.02 -12.86 6.07
CA ILE A 173 0.96 -11.84 6.02
C ILE A 173 1.27 -10.64 6.93
N GLU A 174 2.27 -10.79 7.81
CA GLU A 174 2.80 -9.74 8.69
C GLU A 174 4.32 -9.85 8.81
N VAL A 175 4.98 -8.74 9.15
CA VAL A 175 6.41 -8.74 9.48
C VAL A 175 6.58 -9.20 10.93
N ASP A 176 7.43 -10.21 11.15
CA ASP A 176 7.72 -10.70 12.50
C ASP A 176 8.26 -9.56 13.40
N ARG A 177 7.58 -9.31 14.53
CA ARG A 177 7.86 -8.20 15.45
C ARG A 177 9.27 -8.24 16.06
N LYS A 178 10.00 -9.35 15.92
CA LYS A 178 11.41 -9.46 16.37
C LYS A 178 12.35 -8.45 15.70
N PHE A 179 11.98 -7.84 14.57
CA PHE A 179 12.79 -6.84 13.87
C PHE A 179 12.49 -5.38 14.23
N GLU A 180 11.61 -5.11 15.21
CA GLU A 180 11.25 -3.73 15.63
C GLU A 180 12.14 -3.14 16.74
N LEU A 181 13.18 -3.87 17.18
CA LEU A 181 14.06 -3.48 18.30
C LEU A 181 15.52 -3.15 17.87
N ILE A 182 15.75 -2.71 16.64
CA ILE A 182 17.07 -2.20 16.19
C ILE A 182 16.95 -0.75 15.76
#